data_AF-A0A2M7BKX9-F1
#
_entry.id   AF-A0A2M7BKX9-F1
#
_cell.length_a   1.000
_cell.length_b   1.000
_cell.length_c   1.000
_cell.angle_alpha   90.00
_cell.angle_beta   90.00
_cell.angle_gamma   90.00
#
_symmetry.space_group_name_H-M   'P 1'
#
loop_
_entity.id
_entity.type
_entity.pdbx_description
1 polymer ?
#
loop_
_entity_poly.entity_id
_entity_poly.type
_entity_poly.pdbx_seq_one_letter_code
_entity_poly.pdbx_strand_id
1 'polypeptide(L)'
;RVSDKDIFDNRLIFGDNLLALKALEAEFSGKVKCVFIDPPYNTGSAFTHYDDGLEHSIWLSLMRDRLEIIRRLLSDDGSLWITIDDNEAHYLKVLCDEVFGRVNFVANAVWQKKYSPQNDAKWLSDNHDHILIFAKAKATWRPYPLPRTEAMDARYKNPDNDIRGPWKSSGLDVKTYSAEYDYPITTPSGRVVTPPGSSCWRLSKSRFQEYIADNRIWFGPDGKSVPAIKRFLSEVKQGTVSKTIWTYQEVGHNQDAKKEVLAFNSEDVFDTPKPEKLIQHILTLATRFGDLVLDSFAGSGTTGAVAQKMGRRWIMVELGEHCHTHIIPRMKKVIDGTDQGGISKAVNWQGGGGFRYYRLAPSLLEKDKWDNWVISKEYNAAMLAAAMAKHEGFVYNPDEALYWKQGRSTEKDYIFTTTNFITVEYLDGIHEEMAPGESLLLCCKSYQEACADRYPSITVKKIPNMLLGRCEFGRDDYSLNIANMPVDLDNREVVAVGSEPVKNSRRKVSKNQSTLFDEGGEAADTGDRDENPEREP
;
A
#
# COMPACT_ATOMS: atom_id res chain seq x y z
N ARG A 1 18.99 -19.73 1.68
CA ARG A 1 18.00 -20.78 1.31
C ARG A 1 17.34 -20.33 0.01
N VAL A 2 17.04 -21.23 -0.92
CA VAL A 2 16.25 -20.93 -2.12
C VAL A 2 15.14 -21.99 -2.20
N SER A 3 13.90 -21.57 -2.44
CA SER A 3 12.75 -22.44 -2.67
C SER A 3 11.98 -22.03 -3.92
N ASP A 4 11.17 -22.92 -4.48
CA ASP A 4 10.34 -22.62 -5.68
C ASP A 4 9.29 -21.53 -5.44
N LYS A 5 9.07 -21.11 -4.19
CA LYS A 5 8.18 -20.01 -3.80
C LYS A 5 8.92 -18.68 -3.58
N ASP A 6 10.25 -18.67 -3.69
CA ASP A 6 11.07 -17.51 -3.41
C ASP A 6 11.05 -16.52 -4.58
N ILE A 7 10.66 -15.29 -4.29
CA ILE A 7 10.52 -14.21 -5.27
C ILE A 7 11.78 -13.32 -5.21
N PHE A 8 12.47 -13.16 -6.33
CA PHE A 8 13.71 -12.36 -6.45
C PHE A 8 13.59 -11.11 -7.34
N ASP A 9 12.47 -10.93 -8.05
CA ASP A 9 12.25 -9.82 -8.99
C ASP A 9 11.61 -8.57 -8.33
N ASN A 10 11.58 -8.54 -7.00
CA ASN A 10 11.13 -7.38 -6.23
C ASN A 10 12.09 -6.20 -6.39
N ARG A 11 11.58 -4.97 -6.30
CA ARG A 11 12.38 -3.76 -6.56
C ARG A 11 12.20 -2.72 -5.47
N LEU A 12 13.29 -2.26 -4.90
CA LEU A 12 13.35 -1.03 -4.11
C LEU A 12 14.02 0.04 -4.96
N ILE A 13 13.36 1.17 -5.17
CA ILE A 13 13.84 2.26 -6.01
C ILE A 13 14.05 3.50 -5.13
N PHE A 14 15.28 3.98 -5.08
CA PHE A 14 15.64 5.23 -4.41
C PHE A 14 15.60 6.41 -5.40
N GLY A 15 14.76 7.40 -5.12
CA GLY A 15 14.59 8.61 -5.95
C GLY A 15 13.15 9.11 -5.98
N ASP A 16 12.91 10.20 -6.70
CA ASP A 16 11.58 10.80 -6.81
C ASP A 16 10.55 9.82 -7.40
N ASN A 17 9.37 9.79 -6.78
CA ASN A 17 8.35 8.83 -7.11
C ASN A 17 7.60 9.13 -8.41
N LEU A 18 7.49 10.38 -8.87
CA LEU A 18 6.93 10.69 -10.19
C LEU A 18 7.85 10.17 -11.30
N LEU A 19 9.15 10.44 -11.19
CA LEU A 19 10.16 9.96 -12.13
C LEU A 19 10.30 8.43 -12.12
N ALA A 20 10.25 7.79 -10.94
CA ALA A 20 10.26 6.34 -10.83
C ALA A 20 9.00 5.71 -11.44
N LEU A 21 7.81 6.23 -11.12
CA LEU A 21 6.55 5.80 -11.75
C LEU A 21 6.63 5.92 -13.28
N LYS A 22 7.19 7.03 -13.79
CA LYS A 22 7.37 7.24 -15.22
C LYS A 22 8.31 6.22 -15.86
N ALA A 23 9.43 5.91 -15.19
CA ALA A 23 10.38 4.89 -15.65
C ALA A 23 9.81 3.46 -15.60
N LEU A 24 8.85 3.18 -14.73
CA LEU A 24 8.15 1.88 -14.64
C LEU A 24 7.16 1.65 -15.78
N GLU A 25 6.65 2.70 -16.45
CA GLU A 25 5.64 2.56 -17.52
C GLU A 25 6.11 1.62 -18.65
N ALA A 26 7.39 1.69 -19.02
CA ALA A 26 7.98 0.87 -20.09
C ALA A 26 7.89 -0.65 -19.83
N GLU A 27 7.88 -1.09 -18.57
CA GLU A 27 7.91 -2.50 -18.20
C GLU A 27 6.61 -2.97 -17.52
N PHE A 28 5.93 -2.11 -16.76
CA PHE A 28 4.84 -2.47 -15.85
C PHE A 28 3.47 -1.91 -16.21
N SER A 29 3.32 -1.18 -17.32
CA SER A 29 2.00 -0.77 -17.85
C SER A 29 1.05 -1.96 -17.96
N GLY A 30 -0.13 -1.85 -17.34
CA GLY A 30 -1.14 -2.91 -17.32
C GLY A 30 -0.85 -4.13 -16.44
N LYS A 31 0.22 -4.13 -15.61
CA LYS A 31 0.68 -5.34 -14.87
C LYS A 31 0.53 -5.28 -13.35
N VAL A 32 0.30 -4.12 -12.76
CA VAL A 32 0.22 -3.96 -11.30
C VAL A 32 -1.18 -4.34 -10.81
N LYS A 33 -1.28 -5.27 -9.87
CA LYS A 33 -2.57 -5.76 -9.35
C LYS A 33 -3.14 -4.86 -8.26
N CYS A 34 -2.28 -4.41 -7.35
CA CYS A 34 -2.64 -3.55 -6.25
C CYS A 34 -1.65 -2.40 -6.13
N VAL A 35 -2.15 -1.18 -6.10
CA VAL A 35 -1.38 -0.02 -5.68
C VAL A 35 -1.89 0.38 -4.31
N PHE A 36 -1.00 0.43 -3.33
CA PHE A 36 -1.25 1.04 -2.03
C PHE A 36 -0.35 2.27 -1.94
N ILE A 37 -0.90 3.42 -1.55
CA ILE A 37 -0.11 4.63 -1.31
C ILE A 37 -0.55 5.33 -0.04
N ASP A 38 0.43 5.91 0.64
CA ASP A 38 0.29 6.68 1.86
C ASP A 38 0.94 8.07 1.64
N PRO A 39 0.31 8.96 0.84
CA PRO A 39 0.86 10.27 0.53
C PRO A 39 0.95 11.16 1.79
N PRO A 40 1.71 12.27 1.79
CA PRO A 40 1.66 13.26 2.85
C PRO A 40 0.23 13.83 2.98
N TYR A 41 -0.27 13.93 4.22
CA TYR A 41 -1.67 14.28 4.51
C TYR A 41 -1.96 15.80 4.44
N ASN A 42 -0.92 16.63 4.34
CA ASN A 42 -0.99 18.09 4.29
C ASN A 42 -1.57 18.72 5.56
N THR A 43 -1.16 18.23 6.74
CA THR A 43 -1.76 18.61 8.03
C THR A 43 -1.25 19.94 8.60
N GLY A 44 -0.20 20.53 8.01
CA GLY A 44 0.50 21.69 8.56
C GLY A 44 1.50 21.35 9.68
N SER A 45 1.85 20.06 9.85
CA SER A 45 2.70 19.59 10.94
C SER A 45 4.15 19.47 10.52
N ALA A 46 5.09 19.95 11.34
CA ALA A 46 6.51 19.74 11.08
C ALA A 46 6.90 18.28 11.35
N PHE A 47 6.99 17.46 10.29
CA PHE A 47 7.62 16.14 10.34
C PHE A 47 9.11 16.25 9.97
N THR A 48 9.93 15.34 10.51
CA THR A 48 11.38 15.29 10.26
C THR A 48 11.74 14.73 8.88
N HIS A 49 10.82 14.01 8.24
CA HIS A 49 11.11 13.17 7.07
C HIS A 49 10.46 13.65 5.75
N TYR A 50 9.50 14.58 5.79
CA TYR A 50 8.86 15.17 4.62
C TYR A 50 8.20 16.52 4.96
N ASP A 51 8.00 17.37 3.95
CA ASP A 51 7.24 18.61 4.07
C ASP A 51 5.72 18.34 4.06
N ASP A 52 5.00 18.93 5.00
CA ASP A 52 3.57 18.68 5.29
C ASP A 52 2.86 20.02 5.57
N GLY A 53 2.90 20.91 4.58
CA GLY A 53 2.29 22.25 4.63
C GLY A 53 2.23 22.91 3.26
N LEU A 54 2.04 22.13 2.21
CA LEU A 54 1.96 22.60 0.83
C LEU A 54 0.64 23.33 0.59
N GLU A 55 0.68 24.36 -0.26
CA GLU A 55 -0.56 24.97 -0.75
C GLU A 55 -1.39 23.92 -1.51
N HIS A 56 -2.70 23.93 -1.28
CA HIS A 56 -3.64 22.89 -1.69
C HIS A 56 -3.62 22.60 -3.21
N SER A 57 -3.54 23.63 -4.05
CA SER A 57 -3.45 23.45 -5.51
C SER A 57 -2.12 22.82 -5.96
N ILE A 58 -1.03 23.10 -5.24
CA ILE A 58 0.28 22.45 -5.45
C ILE A 58 0.18 20.96 -5.08
N TRP A 59 -0.36 20.64 -3.90
CA TRP A 59 -0.53 19.25 -3.45
C TRP A 59 -1.37 18.42 -4.43
N LEU A 60 -2.52 18.96 -4.86
CA LEU A 60 -3.37 18.31 -5.86
C LEU A 60 -2.65 18.10 -7.20
N SER A 61 -1.89 19.08 -7.67
CA SER A 61 -1.12 18.97 -8.93
C SER A 61 -0.08 17.86 -8.84
N LEU A 62 0.69 17.82 -7.74
CA LEU A 62 1.69 16.77 -7.50
C LEU A 62 1.08 15.37 -7.42
N MET A 63 -0.12 15.25 -6.84
CA MET A 63 -0.85 13.97 -6.79
C MET A 63 -1.47 13.58 -8.13
N ARG A 64 -1.93 14.55 -8.94
CA ARG A 64 -2.59 14.31 -10.24
C ARG A 64 -1.71 13.50 -11.18
N ASP A 65 -0.48 13.96 -11.40
CA ASP A 65 0.45 13.34 -12.36
C ASP A 65 0.85 11.93 -11.93
N ARG A 66 1.03 11.72 -10.61
CA ARG A 66 1.32 10.41 -10.01
C ARG A 66 0.13 9.45 -10.19
N LEU A 67 -1.09 9.91 -9.93
CA LEU A 67 -2.32 9.12 -10.11
C LEU A 67 -2.56 8.72 -11.57
N GLU A 68 -2.28 9.61 -12.52
CA GLU A 68 -2.38 9.30 -13.95
C GLU A 68 -1.45 8.15 -14.36
N ILE A 69 -0.19 8.15 -13.91
CA ILE A 69 0.76 7.05 -14.18
C ILE A 69 0.30 5.76 -13.48
N ILE A 70 -0.07 5.84 -12.20
CA ILE A 70 -0.58 4.71 -11.40
C ILE A 70 -1.74 4.01 -12.12
N ARG A 71 -2.67 4.77 -12.71
CA ARG A 71 -3.79 4.24 -13.51
C ARG A 71 -3.33 3.47 -14.76
N ARG A 72 -2.22 3.87 -15.39
CA ARG A 72 -1.63 3.18 -16.57
C ARG A 72 -0.86 1.92 -16.15
N LEU A 73 -0.20 1.93 -14.99
CA LEU A 73 0.50 0.77 -14.42
C LEU A 73 -0.46 -0.34 -13.95
N LEU A 74 -1.64 0.00 -13.44
CA LEU A 74 -2.64 -0.97 -12.98
C LEU A 74 -3.12 -1.92 -14.09
N SER A 75 -3.31 -3.20 -13.76
CA SER A 75 -4.06 -4.17 -14.57
C SER A 75 -5.55 -3.81 -14.61
N ASP A 76 -6.27 -4.28 -15.62
CA ASP A 76 -7.70 -3.96 -15.80
C ASP A 76 -8.58 -4.49 -14.66
N ASP A 77 -8.15 -5.58 -14.03
CA ASP A 77 -8.69 -6.16 -12.81
C ASP A 77 -7.92 -5.74 -11.54
N GLY A 78 -7.19 -4.63 -11.60
CA GLY A 78 -6.40 -4.05 -10.51
C GLY A 78 -7.14 -2.96 -9.72
N SER A 79 -6.57 -2.60 -8.57
CA SER A 79 -7.15 -1.60 -7.65
C SER A 79 -6.10 -0.69 -6.99
N LEU A 80 -6.49 0.56 -6.77
CA LEU A 80 -5.79 1.58 -6.00
C LEU A 80 -6.45 1.75 -4.62
N TRP A 81 -5.61 1.82 -3.59
CA TRP A 81 -5.97 2.02 -2.19
C TRP A 81 -5.12 3.17 -1.65
N ILE A 82 -5.76 4.21 -1.10
CA ILE A 82 -5.06 5.40 -0.60
C ILE A 82 -5.46 5.66 0.84
N THR A 83 -4.50 5.68 1.77
CA THR A 83 -4.71 6.20 3.13
C THR A 83 -4.58 7.72 3.14
N ILE A 84 -5.53 8.41 3.79
CA ILE A 84 -5.56 9.88 3.88
C ILE A 84 -6.45 10.30 5.07
N ASP A 85 -6.20 11.44 5.70
CA ASP A 85 -7.08 12.00 6.73
C ASP A 85 -8.10 13.01 6.16
N ASP A 86 -8.90 13.63 7.03
CA ASP A 86 -9.96 14.56 6.66
C ASP A 86 -9.48 15.83 5.91
N ASN A 87 -8.19 16.21 5.97
CA ASN A 87 -7.71 17.46 5.36
C ASN A 87 -7.83 17.41 3.83
N GLU A 88 -7.33 16.33 3.23
CA GLU A 88 -7.24 16.17 1.77
C GLU A 88 -8.15 15.07 1.21
N ALA A 89 -8.79 14.23 2.05
CA ALA A 89 -9.61 13.10 1.61
C ALA A 89 -10.67 13.46 0.55
N HIS A 90 -11.39 14.56 0.75
CA HIS A 90 -12.49 14.94 -0.14
C HIS A 90 -11.98 15.45 -1.50
N TYR A 91 -10.91 16.24 -1.51
CA TYR A 91 -10.33 16.79 -2.73
C TYR A 91 -9.57 15.73 -3.53
N LEU A 92 -8.76 14.90 -2.85
CA LEU A 92 -8.15 13.70 -3.43
C LEU A 92 -9.23 12.78 -4.03
N LYS A 93 -10.37 12.61 -3.36
CA LYS A 93 -11.49 11.80 -3.87
C LYS A 93 -12.14 12.40 -5.13
N VAL A 94 -12.15 13.71 -5.30
CA VAL A 94 -12.59 14.38 -6.54
C VAL A 94 -11.54 14.23 -7.64
N LEU A 95 -10.27 14.41 -7.33
CA LEU A 95 -9.15 14.20 -8.26
C LEU A 95 -9.11 12.76 -8.79
N CYS A 96 -9.30 11.77 -7.93
CA CYS A 96 -9.41 10.37 -8.35
C CYS A 96 -10.67 10.10 -9.20
N ASP A 97 -11.77 10.86 -9.05
CA ASP A 97 -12.94 10.76 -9.92
C ASP A 97 -12.65 11.27 -11.35
N GLU A 98 -11.79 12.28 -11.50
CA GLU A 98 -11.30 12.74 -12.81
C GLU A 98 -10.42 11.67 -13.46
N VAL A 99 -9.39 11.20 -12.75
CA VAL A 99 -8.38 10.27 -13.29
C VAL A 99 -8.95 8.87 -13.54
N PHE A 100 -9.65 8.28 -12.57
CA PHE A 100 -10.18 6.91 -12.68
C PHE A 100 -11.59 6.84 -13.27
N GLY A 101 -12.32 7.96 -13.29
CA GLY A 101 -13.74 8.02 -13.62
C GLY A 101 -14.62 7.66 -12.41
N ARG A 102 -15.61 8.50 -12.09
CA ARG A 102 -16.51 8.31 -10.93
C ARG A 102 -17.17 6.93 -10.81
N VAL A 103 -17.48 6.28 -11.94
CA VAL A 103 -18.05 4.93 -11.98
C VAL A 103 -17.13 3.87 -11.34
N ASN A 104 -15.82 4.13 -11.30
CA ASN A 104 -14.79 3.20 -10.83
C ASN A 104 -14.46 3.33 -9.34
N PHE A 105 -14.98 4.34 -8.64
CA PHE A 105 -14.89 4.43 -7.18
C PHE A 105 -15.62 3.24 -6.54
N VAL A 106 -14.94 2.48 -5.70
CA VAL A 106 -15.48 1.29 -5.04
C VAL A 106 -16.18 1.67 -3.73
N ALA A 107 -15.43 2.24 -2.79
CA ALA A 107 -15.90 2.66 -1.47
C ALA A 107 -14.85 3.55 -0.77
N ASN A 108 -15.27 4.25 0.28
CA ASN A 108 -14.38 4.75 1.33
C ASN A 108 -14.49 3.78 2.51
N ALA A 109 -13.36 3.24 2.97
CA ALA A 109 -13.31 2.45 4.20
C ALA A 109 -12.70 3.28 5.34
N VAL A 110 -13.36 3.27 6.49
CA VAL A 110 -12.95 3.98 7.71
C VAL A 110 -12.03 3.08 8.52
N TRP A 111 -10.77 3.49 8.71
CA TRP A 111 -9.81 2.77 9.55
C TRP A 111 -9.66 3.46 10.91
N GLN A 112 -9.95 2.74 12.00
CA GLN A 112 -9.78 3.24 13.36
C GLN A 112 -8.30 3.31 13.80
N LYS A 113 -7.62 4.41 13.48
CA LYS A 113 -6.19 4.68 13.80
C LYS A 113 -5.89 4.91 15.29
N LYS A 114 -6.88 5.25 16.11
CA LYS A 114 -6.78 5.44 17.58
C LYS A 114 -7.93 4.73 18.31
N TYR A 115 -7.66 4.10 19.45
CA TYR A 115 -8.68 3.40 20.26
C TYR A 115 -9.18 4.22 21.45
N SER A 116 -8.31 5.02 22.09
CA SER A 116 -8.68 5.92 23.19
C SER A 116 -9.16 7.28 22.66
N PRO A 117 -10.19 7.88 23.30
CA PRO A 117 -10.50 9.30 23.11
C PRO A 117 -9.35 10.22 23.52
N GLN A 118 -9.22 11.34 22.82
CA GLN A 118 -8.42 12.51 23.19
C GLN A 118 -9.28 13.46 24.02
N ASN A 119 -9.02 13.54 25.33
CA ASN A 119 -9.78 14.37 26.25
C ASN A 119 -9.49 15.88 26.10
N ASP A 120 -8.42 16.22 25.39
CA ASP A 120 -7.95 17.56 25.05
C ASP A 120 -8.43 18.02 23.65
N ALA A 121 -9.20 17.19 22.93
CA ALA A 121 -9.74 17.56 21.63
C ALA A 121 -10.76 18.70 21.73
N LYS A 122 -10.51 19.80 21.01
CA LYS A 122 -11.36 21.01 20.99
C LYS A 122 -12.76 20.78 20.43
N TRP A 123 -12.92 19.84 19.50
CA TRP A 123 -14.17 19.59 18.77
C TRP A 123 -14.68 18.17 19.00
N LEU A 124 -14.09 17.21 18.30
CA LEU A 124 -14.30 15.77 18.46
C LEU A 124 -12.92 15.11 18.52
N SER A 125 -12.77 14.05 19.28
CA SER A 125 -11.55 13.24 19.28
C SER A 125 -11.40 12.56 17.91
N ASP A 126 -10.41 12.98 17.11
CA ASP A 126 -10.08 12.26 15.89
C ASP A 126 -9.62 10.84 16.25
N ASN A 127 -10.12 9.84 15.52
CA ASN A 127 -9.80 8.45 15.79
C ASN A 127 -9.74 7.56 14.56
N HIS A 128 -9.94 8.13 13.36
CA HIS A 128 -9.92 7.39 12.11
C HIS A 128 -9.16 8.12 11.00
N ASP A 129 -8.80 7.36 9.97
CA ASP A 129 -8.41 7.84 8.64
C ASP A 129 -9.36 7.22 7.60
N HIS A 130 -9.37 7.81 6.40
CA HIS A 130 -10.05 7.29 5.23
C HIS A 130 -9.14 6.37 4.41
N ILE A 131 -9.75 5.39 3.77
CA ILE A 131 -9.10 4.52 2.80
C ILE A 131 -9.94 4.56 1.53
N LEU A 132 -9.48 5.36 0.57
CA LEU A 132 -10.16 5.55 -0.72
C LEU A 132 -9.84 4.37 -1.64
N ILE A 133 -10.87 3.67 -2.10
CA ILE A 133 -10.75 2.45 -2.90
C ILE A 133 -11.26 2.71 -4.31
N PHE A 134 -10.40 2.54 -5.31
CA PHE A 134 -10.74 2.60 -6.73
C PHE A 134 -10.34 1.29 -7.43
N ALA A 135 -11.16 0.82 -8.36
CA ALA A 135 -10.77 -0.23 -9.30
C ALA A 135 -10.40 0.40 -10.64
N LYS A 136 -9.51 -0.21 -11.44
CA LYS A 136 -9.29 0.29 -12.81
C LYS A 136 -10.53 0.07 -13.69
N ALA A 137 -11.21 -1.06 -13.51
CA ALA A 137 -12.53 -1.33 -14.07
C ALA A 137 -13.46 -1.99 -13.01
N LYS A 138 -14.28 -1.18 -12.31
CA LYS A 138 -15.20 -1.67 -11.26
C LYS A 138 -16.24 -2.68 -11.78
N ALA A 139 -16.59 -2.63 -13.07
CA ALA A 139 -17.53 -3.57 -13.68
C ALA A 139 -17.09 -5.03 -13.49
N THR A 140 -15.79 -5.32 -13.71
CA THR A 140 -15.19 -6.66 -13.62
C THR A 140 -14.49 -6.91 -12.28
N TRP A 141 -13.88 -5.89 -11.66
CA TRP A 141 -13.17 -6.03 -10.39
C TRP A 141 -14.08 -6.44 -9.24
N ARG A 142 -13.64 -7.40 -8.41
CA ARG A 142 -14.31 -7.78 -7.16
C ARG A 142 -13.27 -7.94 -6.06
N PRO A 143 -13.55 -7.50 -4.82
CA PRO A 143 -12.68 -7.79 -3.70
C PRO A 143 -12.76 -9.28 -3.41
N TYR A 144 -11.62 -9.87 -3.07
CA TYR A 144 -11.56 -11.22 -2.55
C TYR A 144 -12.16 -11.29 -1.14
N PRO A 145 -12.75 -12.43 -0.73
CA PRO A 145 -13.27 -12.58 0.60
C PRO A 145 -12.13 -12.69 1.63
N LEU A 146 -12.33 -12.09 2.80
CA LEU A 146 -11.44 -12.26 3.96
C LEU A 146 -11.56 -13.68 4.52
N PRO A 147 -10.54 -14.23 5.18
CA PRO A 147 -10.65 -15.50 5.89
C PRO A 147 -11.74 -15.43 6.97
N ARG A 148 -12.31 -16.58 7.33
CA ARG A 148 -13.20 -16.71 8.48
C ARG A 148 -12.36 -16.71 9.76
N THR A 149 -12.86 -16.10 10.83
CA THR A 149 -12.18 -16.15 12.13
C THR A 149 -12.67 -17.34 12.94
N GLU A 150 -11.82 -17.87 13.82
CA GLU A 150 -12.19 -18.95 14.75
C GLU A 150 -13.45 -18.60 15.57
N ALA A 151 -13.59 -17.34 15.98
CA ALA A 151 -14.76 -16.82 16.69
C ALA A 151 -16.05 -16.77 15.85
N MET A 152 -15.97 -16.89 14.51
CA MET A 152 -17.12 -17.10 13.63
C MET A 152 -17.48 -18.57 13.49
N ASP A 153 -16.50 -19.46 13.50
CA ASP A 153 -16.68 -20.91 13.32
C ASP A 153 -17.10 -21.59 14.63
N ALA A 154 -16.60 -21.13 15.78
CA ALA A 154 -17.04 -21.55 17.12
C ALA A 154 -18.52 -21.25 17.43
N ARG A 155 -19.20 -20.47 16.57
CA ARG A 155 -20.66 -20.22 16.64
C ARG A 155 -21.48 -21.36 16.03
N TYR A 156 -20.85 -22.26 15.28
CA TYR A 156 -21.46 -23.47 14.74
C TYR A 156 -21.25 -24.59 15.76
N LYS A 157 -22.31 -25.34 16.05
CA LYS A 157 -22.32 -26.44 17.03
C LYS A 157 -23.06 -27.63 16.45
N ASN A 158 -22.82 -28.83 16.98
CA ASN A 158 -23.53 -30.03 16.57
C ASN A 158 -24.32 -30.64 17.75
N PRO A 159 -25.35 -29.96 18.28
CA PRO A 159 -26.05 -30.36 19.51
C PRO A 159 -26.89 -31.65 19.34
N ASP A 160 -27.16 -32.04 18.09
CA ASP A 160 -28.01 -33.17 17.69
C ASP A 160 -27.23 -34.28 16.95
N ASN A 161 -25.89 -34.20 16.94
CA ASN A 161 -24.98 -35.17 16.32
C ASN A 161 -25.27 -35.44 14.82
N ASP A 162 -25.66 -34.42 14.07
CA ASP A 162 -25.84 -34.53 12.61
C ASP A 162 -24.51 -34.91 11.92
N ILE A 163 -24.57 -35.87 11.00
CA ILE A 163 -23.40 -36.42 10.30
C ILE A 163 -22.64 -35.37 9.46
N ARG A 164 -23.28 -34.25 9.10
CA ARG A 164 -22.64 -33.15 8.33
C ARG A 164 -21.79 -32.22 9.20
N GLY A 165 -21.77 -32.44 10.52
CA GLY A 165 -20.96 -31.71 11.47
C GLY A 165 -21.61 -30.41 11.98
N PRO A 166 -20.81 -29.48 12.55
CA PRO A 166 -21.33 -28.28 13.19
C PRO A 166 -22.19 -27.41 12.27
N TRP A 167 -23.33 -26.94 12.80
CA TRP A 167 -24.27 -26.08 12.10
C TRP A 167 -24.71 -24.89 12.98
N LYS A 168 -25.36 -23.90 12.35
CA LYS A 168 -26.00 -22.78 13.07
C LYS A 168 -27.48 -22.71 12.73
N SER A 169 -28.30 -22.45 13.75
CA SER A 169 -29.73 -22.15 13.60
C SER A 169 -29.96 -20.86 12.81
N SER A 170 -30.82 -20.91 11.80
CA SER A 170 -31.29 -19.79 10.97
C SER A 170 -32.81 -19.76 10.97
N GLY A 171 -33.42 -18.59 11.14
CA GLY A 171 -34.87 -18.42 11.03
C GLY A 171 -35.43 -18.97 9.71
N LEU A 172 -36.61 -19.59 9.80
CA LEU A 172 -37.37 -20.09 8.63
C LEU A 172 -38.24 -18.99 8.01
N ASP A 173 -38.44 -17.86 8.68
CA ASP A 173 -39.27 -16.73 8.25
C ASP A 173 -38.59 -15.81 7.22
N VAL A 174 -39.40 -15.06 6.49
CA VAL A 174 -38.99 -13.98 5.58
C VAL A 174 -40.07 -12.89 5.49
N LYS A 175 -39.66 -11.62 5.39
CA LYS A 175 -40.58 -10.47 5.29
C LYS A 175 -41.23 -10.27 3.92
N THR A 176 -40.69 -10.91 2.88
CA THR A 176 -41.29 -10.89 1.53
C THR A 176 -42.45 -11.86 1.51
N TYR A 177 -43.64 -11.37 1.86
CA TYR A 177 -44.83 -12.21 2.04
C TYR A 177 -45.25 -12.93 0.76
N SER A 178 -45.60 -14.21 0.91
CA SER A 178 -46.29 -15.03 -0.08
C SER A 178 -47.33 -15.88 0.62
N ALA A 179 -48.59 -15.78 0.20
CA ALA A 179 -49.70 -16.56 0.76
C ALA A 179 -49.52 -18.08 0.58
N GLU A 180 -48.80 -18.52 -0.46
CA GLU A 180 -48.46 -19.94 -0.66
C GLU A 180 -47.53 -20.47 0.45
N TYR A 181 -46.70 -19.59 1.03
CA TYR A 181 -45.73 -19.94 2.06
C TYR A 181 -46.22 -19.59 3.47
N ASP A 182 -47.48 -19.19 3.60
CA ASP A 182 -48.16 -18.94 4.86
C ASP A 182 -49.04 -20.15 5.23
N TYR A 183 -48.43 -21.13 5.89
CA TYR A 183 -49.09 -22.38 6.27
C TYR A 183 -48.69 -22.83 7.68
N PRO A 184 -49.57 -23.51 8.42
CA PRO A 184 -49.25 -24.03 9.75
C PRO A 184 -48.22 -25.16 9.66
N ILE A 185 -47.27 -25.16 10.59
CA ILE A 185 -46.30 -26.24 10.80
C ILE A 185 -46.57 -26.87 12.17
N THR A 186 -46.69 -28.20 12.23
CA THR A 186 -46.76 -28.94 13.48
C THR A 186 -45.35 -29.38 13.90
N THR A 187 -44.92 -29.05 15.12
CA THR A 187 -43.64 -29.50 15.67
C THR A 187 -43.73 -30.97 16.14
N PRO A 188 -42.60 -31.65 16.38
CA PRO A 188 -42.58 -33.00 16.96
C PRO A 188 -43.34 -33.13 18.29
N SER A 189 -43.46 -32.06 19.06
CA SER A 189 -44.26 -32.03 20.30
C SER A 189 -45.78 -31.82 20.08
N GLY A 190 -46.27 -31.87 18.84
CA GLY A 190 -47.68 -31.63 18.51
C GLY A 190 -48.10 -30.15 18.54
N ARG A 191 -47.19 -29.21 18.79
CA ARG A 191 -47.50 -27.77 18.81
C ARG A 191 -47.63 -27.26 17.38
N VAL A 192 -48.71 -26.54 17.06
CA VAL A 192 -48.83 -25.83 15.79
C VAL A 192 -48.19 -24.44 15.90
N VAL A 193 -47.40 -24.07 14.90
CA VAL A 193 -46.77 -22.75 14.77
C VAL A 193 -47.02 -22.15 13.39
N THR A 194 -47.18 -20.83 13.34
CA THR A 194 -47.40 -20.03 12.13
C THR A 194 -46.32 -18.96 12.01
N PRO A 195 -46.13 -18.33 10.83
CA PRO A 195 -45.22 -17.19 10.68
C PRO A 195 -45.59 -16.03 11.62
N PRO A 196 -44.62 -15.26 12.16
CA PRO A 196 -44.90 -14.10 12.98
C PRO A 196 -45.32 -12.87 12.15
N GLY A 197 -46.43 -12.23 12.53
CA GLY A 197 -46.87 -10.95 11.96
C GLY A 197 -47.17 -11.03 10.46
N SER A 198 -46.61 -10.12 9.67
CA SER A 198 -46.74 -10.06 8.20
C SER A 198 -45.63 -10.81 7.43
N SER A 199 -44.98 -11.79 8.07
CA SER A 199 -44.00 -12.66 7.41
C SER A 199 -44.66 -13.93 6.85
N CYS A 200 -43.94 -14.66 5.99
CA CYS A 200 -44.27 -16.03 5.61
C CYS A 200 -43.04 -16.93 5.81
N TRP A 201 -43.18 -18.24 5.62
CA TRP A 201 -42.01 -19.12 5.58
C TRP A 201 -41.16 -18.88 4.33
N ARG A 202 -39.88 -19.25 4.42
CA ARG A 202 -38.89 -19.19 3.33
C ARG A 202 -38.96 -20.38 2.37
N LEU A 203 -39.64 -21.44 2.78
CA LEU A 203 -39.82 -22.69 2.02
C LEU A 203 -41.31 -22.90 1.73
N SER A 204 -41.62 -23.40 0.54
CA SER A 204 -42.95 -23.96 0.26
C SER A 204 -43.21 -25.20 1.12
N LYS A 205 -44.48 -25.59 1.27
CA LYS A 205 -44.87 -26.76 2.07
C LYS A 205 -44.20 -28.06 1.61
N SER A 206 -43.98 -28.23 0.30
CA SER A 206 -43.24 -29.39 -0.25
C SER A 206 -41.76 -29.35 0.14
N ARG A 207 -41.08 -28.23 -0.09
CA ARG A 207 -39.65 -28.09 0.25
C ARG A 207 -39.37 -28.14 1.75
N PHE A 208 -40.34 -27.74 2.58
CA PHE A 208 -40.24 -27.93 4.02
C PHE A 208 -40.22 -29.42 4.40
N GLN A 209 -41.01 -30.27 3.73
CA GLN A 209 -40.95 -31.73 3.94
C GLN A 209 -39.65 -32.35 3.41
N GLU A 210 -39.12 -31.89 2.26
CA GLU A 210 -37.78 -32.26 1.78
C GLU A 210 -36.71 -31.96 2.86
N TYR A 211 -36.77 -30.77 3.46
CA TYR A 211 -35.83 -30.35 4.50
C TYR A 211 -36.01 -31.10 5.83
N ILE A 212 -37.22 -31.57 6.16
CA ILE A 212 -37.42 -32.49 7.30
C ILE A 212 -36.78 -33.85 7.01
N ALA A 213 -37.03 -34.42 5.82
CA ALA A 213 -36.48 -35.72 5.43
C ALA A 213 -34.94 -35.72 5.37
N ASP A 214 -34.33 -34.63 4.91
CA ASP A 214 -32.88 -34.40 4.91
C ASP A 214 -32.35 -33.88 6.27
N ASN A 215 -33.12 -33.99 7.37
CA ASN A 215 -32.74 -33.54 8.72
C ASN A 215 -32.17 -32.09 8.78
N ARG A 216 -32.64 -31.19 7.90
CA ARG A 216 -32.22 -29.78 7.82
C ARG A 216 -33.07 -28.84 8.67
N ILE A 217 -34.17 -29.31 9.25
CA ILE A 217 -35.01 -28.55 10.17
C ILE A 217 -34.65 -28.89 11.61
N TRP A 218 -34.56 -27.87 12.46
CA TRP A 218 -34.34 -27.97 13.89
C TRP A 218 -35.53 -27.40 14.66
N PHE A 219 -36.03 -28.14 15.65
CA PHE A 219 -37.21 -27.78 16.46
C PHE A 219 -36.86 -27.42 17.91
N GLY A 220 -35.60 -27.05 18.19
CA GLY A 220 -35.09 -26.91 19.55
C GLY A 220 -34.77 -28.27 20.21
N PRO A 221 -34.04 -28.27 21.33
CA PRO A 221 -33.63 -29.51 22.00
C PRO A 221 -34.82 -30.39 22.43
N ASP A 222 -35.95 -29.76 22.81
CA ASP A 222 -37.16 -30.45 23.26
C ASP A 222 -38.20 -30.70 22.16
N GLY A 223 -37.91 -30.35 20.89
CA GLY A 223 -38.87 -30.45 19.78
C GLY A 223 -40.09 -29.51 19.85
N LYS A 224 -40.03 -28.47 20.69
CA LYS A 224 -41.13 -27.53 21.00
C LYS A 224 -40.99 -26.14 20.37
N SER A 225 -39.82 -25.82 19.80
CA SER A 225 -39.51 -24.49 19.26
C SER A 225 -40.05 -24.31 17.84
N VAL A 226 -40.16 -23.04 17.42
CA VAL A 226 -40.40 -22.67 16.02
C VAL A 226 -39.29 -23.29 15.14
N PRO A 227 -39.63 -23.91 13.98
CA PRO A 227 -38.65 -24.56 13.12
C PRO A 227 -37.60 -23.56 12.62
N ALA A 228 -36.34 -24.00 12.66
CA ALA A 228 -35.20 -23.28 12.12
C ALA A 228 -34.45 -24.13 11.09
N ILE A 229 -33.82 -23.49 10.10
CA ILE A 229 -32.97 -24.16 9.13
C ILE A 229 -31.58 -24.35 9.75
N LYS A 230 -31.07 -25.58 9.75
CA LYS A 230 -29.67 -25.88 10.04
C LYS A 230 -28.79 -25.39 8.89
N ARG A 231 -27.83 -24.51 9.18
CA ARG A 231 -26.80 -24.05 8.25
C ARG A 231 -25.48 -24.72 8.61
N PHE A 232 -25.11 -25.78 7.90
CA PHE A 232 -23.91 -26.57 8.15
C PHE A 232 -22.64 -25.79 7.77
N LEU A 233 -21.64 -25.80 8.64
CA LEU A 233 -20.35 -25.11 8.41
C LEU A 233 -19.64 -25.65 7.16
N SER A 234 -19.79 -26.96 6.90
CA SER A 234 -19.31 -27.66 5.71
C SER A 234 -19.94 -27.17 4.40
N GLU A 235 -21.15 -26.58 4.45
CA GLU A 235 -21.87 -26.04 3.29
C GLU A 235 -21.75 -24.50 3.19
N VAL A 236 -21.14 -23.83 4.17
CA VAL A 236 -20.98 -22.37 4.17
C VAL A 236 -19.84 -21.99 3.21
N LYS A 237 -20.15 -21.10 2.26
CA LYS A 237 -19.14 -20.50 1.37
C LYS A 237 -17.98 -19.93 2.19
N GLN A 238 -16.77 -20.32 1.81
CA GLN A 238 -15.56 -19.90 2.52
C GLN A 238 -15.31 -18.39 2.41
N GLY A 239 -14.74 -17.87 3.49
CA GLY A 239 -14.46 -16.45 3.69
C GLY A 239 -15.67 -15.57 4.01
N THR A 240 -15.43 -14.27 4.11
CA THR A 240 -16.41 -13.25 4.52
C THR A 240 -16.31 -12.00 3.63
N VAL A 241 -17.40 -11.24 3.53
CA VAL A 241 -17.40 -9.94 2.85
C VAL A 241 -16.94 -8.88 3.84
N SER A 242 -15.92 -8.11 3.48
CA SER A 242 -15.43 -7.00 4.30
C SER A 242 -16.47 -5.90 4.45
N LYS A 243 -16.48 -5.26 5.63
CA LYS A 243 -17.24 -4.02 5.87
C LYS A 243 -16.42 -2.81 5.41
N THR A 244 -17.02 -1.62 5.47
CA THR A 244 -16.33 -0.34 5.23
C THR A 244 -15.95 0.39 6.52
N ILE A 245 -16.04 -0.27 7.68
CA ILE A 245 -15.53 0.24 8.97
C ILE A 245 -14.65 -0.87 9.54
N TRP A 246 -13.37 -0.59 9.74
CA TRP A 246 -12.36 -1.53 10.22
C TRP A 246 -11.84 -1.07 11.58
N THR A 247 -12.03 -1.89 12.61
CA THR A 247 -11.69 -1.53 13.98
C THR A 247 -10.23 -1.85 14.29
N TYR A 248 -9.65 -1.19 15.29
CA TYR A 248 -8.23 -1.39 15.63
C TYR A 248 -7.88 -2.84 16.02
N GLN A 249 -8.84 -3.63 16.52
CA GLN A 249 -8.62 -5.04 16.83
C GLN A 249 -8.49 -5.91 15.56
N GLU A 250 -9.16 -5.52 14.47
CA GLU A 250 -9.15 -6.22 13.18
C GLU A 250 -7.88 -5.89 12.39
N VAL A 251 -7.59 -4.59 12.22
CA VAL A 251 -6.54 -4.10 11.30
C VAL A 251 -5.36 -3.40 11.98
N GLY A 252 -5.31 -3.36 13.31
CA GLY A 252 -4.27 -2.65 14.06
C GLY A 252 -4.47 -1.13 14.10
N HIS A 253 -3.58 -0.44 14.83
CA HIS A 253 -3.60 1.02 14.99
C HIS A 253 -2.19 1.63 15.12
N ASN A 254 -2.09 2.96 15.21
CA ASN A 254 -0.80 3.67 15.15
C ASN A 254 0.23 3.23 16.21
N GLN A 255 -0.21 2.78 17.39
CA GLN A 255 0.73 2.28 18.42
C GLN A 255 1.25 0.87 18.11
N ASP A 256 0.48 0.04 17.41
CA ASP A 256 0.97 -1.27 16.95
C ASP A 256 2.08 -1.05 15.90
N ALA A 257 1.84 -0.15 14.94
CA ALA A 257 2.81 0.20 13.91
C ALA A 257 4.13 0.74 14.50
N LYS A 258 4.06 1.63 15.51
CA LYS A 258 5.26 2.11 16.21
C LYS A 258 6.02 0.98 16.93
N LYS A 259 5.32 0.02 17.56
CA LYS A 259 5.95 -1.17 18.16
C LYS A 259 6.60 -2.09 17.11
N GLU A 260 5.97 -2.24 15.94
CA GLU A 260 6.51 -3.00 14.81
C GLU A 260 7.82 -2.38 14.30
N VAL A 261 7.90 -1.05 14.17
CA VAL A 261 9.15 -0.35 13.79
C VAL A 261 10.22 -0.46 14.87
N LEU A 262 9.88 -0.18 16.13
CA LEU A 262 10.80 -0.31 17.29
C LEU A 262 11.46 -1.69 17.39
N ALA A 263 10.77 -2.76 16.96
CA ALA A 263 11.31 -4.11 16.99
C ALA A 263 12.46 -4.35 15.99
N PHE A 264 12.56 -3.54 14.92
CA PHE A 264 13.64 -3.67 13.93
C PHE A 264 14.60 -2.48 13.85
N ASN A 265 14.18 -1.27 14.22
CA ASN A 265 15.03 -0.09 14.42
C ASN A 265 14.54 0.68 15.66
N SER A 266 15.35 0.66 16.72
CA SER A 266 15.05 1.32 18.00
C SER A 266 15.79 2.66 18.20
N GLU A 267 16.70 3.01 17.30
CA GLU A 267 17.54 4.22 17.40
C GLU A 267 16.93 5.39 16.62
N ASP A 268 16.36 5.09 15.46
CA ASP A 268 15.66 6.03 14.58
C ASP A 268 14.28 5.44 14.25
N VAL A 269 13.22 5.98 14.85
CA VAL A 269 11.86 5.44 14.74
C VAL A 269 11.05 6.31 13.80
N PHE A 270 10.75 5.80 12.62
CA PHE A 270 9.87 6.46 11.65
C PHE A 270 8.55 6.91 12.33
N ASP A 271 8.14 8.15 12.09
CA ASP A 271 7.11 8.81 12.90
C ASP A 271 5.69 8.27 12.71
N THR A 272 5.33 7.94 11.47
CA THR A 272 3.94 7.68 11.03
C THR A 272 3.76 6.34 10.29
N PRO A 273 4.34 5.21 10.76
CA PRO A 273 4.22 3.93 10.07
C PRO A 273 2.77 3.43 10.09
N LYS A 274 2.36 2.78 9.00
CA LYS A 274 1.11 2.00 8.95
C LYS A 274 1.35 0.58 9.50
N PRO A 275 0.39 -0.02 10.24
CA PRO A 275 0.56 -1.34 10.86
C PRO A 275 0.46 -2.46 9.83
N GLU A 276 1.21 -3.54 10.00
CA GLU A 276 1.24 -4.65 9.04
C GLU A 276 -0.13 -5.32 8.84
N LYS A 277 -0.97 -5.37 9.89
CA LYS A 277 -2.34 -5.91 9.81
C LYS A 277 -3.23 -5.15 8.83
N LEU A 278 -3.10 -3.82 8.74
CA LEU A 278 -3.91 -3.00 7.83
C LEU A 278 -3.57 -3.33 6.38
N ILE A 279 -2.27 -3.38 6.08
CA ILE A 279 -1.80 -3.75 4.75
C ILE A 279 -2.16 -5.21 4.44
N GLN A 280 -2.07 -6.13 5.41
CA GLN A 280 -2.47 -7.53 5.23
C GLN A 280 -3.95 -7.64 4.84
N HIS A 281 -4.81 -6.85 5.49
CA HIS A 281 -6.24 -6.77 5.18
C HIS A 281 -6.46 -6.29 3.73
N ILE A 282 -5.85 -5.16 3.35
CA ILE A 282 -5.91 -4.60 2.00
C ILE A 282 -5.41 -5.61 0.95
N LEU A 283 -4.22 -6.19 1.14
CA LEU A 283 -3.65 -7.15 0.20
C LEU A 283 -4.44 -8.47 0.15
N THR A 284 -5.12 -8.87 1.22
CA THR A 284 -6.03 -10.03 1.20
C THR A 284 -7.25 -9.78 0.32
N LEU A 285 -7.79 -8.56 0.35
CA LEU A 285 -8.92 -8.12 -0.49
C LEU A 285 -8.50 -7.91 -1.96
N ALA A 286 -7.29 -7.40 -2.21
CA ALA A 286 -6.86 -6.97 -3.55
C ALA A 286 -6.05 -8.02 -4.33
N THR A 287 -5.36 -8.96 -3.67
CA THR A 287 -4.31 -9.78 -4.31
C THR A 287 -4.37 -11.29 -3.98
N ARG A 288 -3.62 -12.05 -4.77
CA ARG A 288 -3.27 -13.47 -4.60
C ARG A 288 -1.75 -13.66 -4.63
N PHE A 289 -1.31 -14.89 -4.41
CA PHE A 289 0.10 -15.25 -4.47
C PHE A 289 0.68 -14.95 -5.86
N GLY A 290 1.88 -14.35 -5.93
CA GLY A 290 2.54 -13.96 -7.18
C GLY A 290 2.07 -12.65 -7.84
N ASP A 291 0.95 -12.07 -7.38
CA ASP A 291 0.48 -10.76 -7.85
C ASP A 291 1.48 -9.65 -7.52
N LEU A 292 1.48 -8.59 -8.33
CA LEU A 292 2.36 -7.44 -8.18
C LEU A 292 1.68 -6.31 -7.40
N VAL A 293 2.33 -5.91 -6.30
CA VAL A 293 2.00 -4.76 -5.46
C VAL A 293 2.96 -3.61 -5.79
N LEU A 294 2.45 -2.39 -5.83
CA LEU A 294 3.25 -1.17 -5.93
C LEU A 294 2.93 -0.24 -4.76
N ASP A 295 3.98 0.32 -4.17
CA ASP A 295 3.91 1.42 -3.22
C ASP A 295 4.91 2.49 -3.65
N SER A 296 4.41 3.68 -4.00
CA SER A 296 5.22 4.82 -4.42
C SER A 296 5.46 5.84 -3.30
N PHE A 297 5.09 5.52 -2.06
CA PHE A 297 5.27 6.32 -0.85
C PHE A 297 5.70 5.38 0.29
N ALA A 298 6.78 4.63 0.07
CA ALA A 298 7.04 3.42 0.84
C ALA A 298 7.32 3.65 2.33
N GLY A 299 7.84 4.82 2.73
CA GLY A 299 8.03 5.20 4.13
C GLY A 299 8.84 4.15 4.91
N SER A 300 8.28 3.65 6.01
CA SER A 300 8.92 2.56 6.80
C SER A 300 8.97 1.17 6.12
N GLY A 301 8.52 1.04 4.87
CA GLY A 301 8.57 -0.19 4.08
C GLY A 301 7.52 -1.25 4.45
N THR A 302 6.43 -0.87 5.14
CA THR A 302 5.39 -1.82 5.59
C THR A 302 4.79 -2.60 4.42
N THR A 303 4.53 -1.95 3.28
CA THR A 303 3.90 -2.59 2.12
C THR A 303 4.74 -3.71 1.54
N GLY A 304 6.05 -3.48 1.34
CA GLY A 304 6.97 -4.52 0.88
C GLY A 304 7.16 -5.64 1.89
N ALA A 305 7.25 -5.33 3.18
CA ALA A 305 7.37 -6.34 4.24
C ALA A 305 6.17 -7.30 4.24
N VAL A 306 4.95 -6.76 4.19
CA VAL A 306 3.70 -7.55 4.17
C VAL A 306 3.54 -8.29 2.85
N ALA A 307 3.81 -7.65 1.70
CA ALA A 307 3.77 -8.29 0.39
C ALA A 307 4.74 -9.49 0.32
N GLN A 308 5.99 -9.33 0.78
CA GLN A 308 6.99 -10.40 0.85
C GLN A 308 6.48 -11.57 1.72
N LYS A 309 6.04 -11.28 2.96
CA LYS A 309 5.51 -12.29 3.90
C LYS A 309 4.30 -13.05 3.34
N MET A 310 3.50 -12.40 2.49
CA MET A 310 2.35 -12.99 1.81
C MET A 310 2.70 -13.66 0.46
N GLY A 311 3.96 -13.65 0.01
CA GLY A 311 4.36 -14.22 -1.28
C GLY A 311 3.79 -13.46 -2.49
N ARG A 312 3.79 -12.13 -2.42
CA ARG A 312 3.48 -11.22 -3.54
C ARG A 312 4.79 -10.64 -4.08
N ARG A 313 4.79 -10.27 -5.36
CA ARG A 313 5.83 -9.41 -5.92
C ARG A 313 5.58 -7.98 -5.46
N TRP A 314 6.62 -7.21 -5.19
CA TRP A 314 6.49 -5.81 -4.81
C TRP A 314 7.50 -4.89 -5.48
N ILE A 315 7.05 -3.66 -5.74
CA ILE A 315 7.88 -2.52 -6.08
C ILE A 315 7.62 -1.45 -5.02
N MET A 316 8.68 -0.96 -4.39
CA MET A 316 8.64 0.18 -3.46
C MET A 316 9.49 1.31 -4.02
N VAL A 317 8.98 2.54 -3.92
CA VAL A 317 9.74 3.76 -4.24
C VAL A 317 9.81 4.65 -3.02
N GLU A 318 11.01 5.20 -2.76
CA GLU A 318 11.26 6.16 -1.69
C GLU A 318 12.36 7.15 -2.08
N LEU A 319 12.20 8.43 -1.73
CA LEU A 319 13.18 9.49 -1.94
C LEU A 319 13.96 9.82 -0.66
N GLY A 320 13.35 9.66 0.52
CA GLY A 320 13.98 9.98 1.79
C GLY A 320 15.01 8.95 2.26
N GLU A 321 15.94 9.38 3.11
CA GLU A 321 17.06 8.53 3.54
C GLU A 321 16.64 7.34 4.43
N HIS A 322 15.40 7.36 4.91
CA HIS A 322 14.72 6.21 5.51
C HIS A 322 14.59 5.00 4.58
N CYS A 323 14.78 5.18 3.26
CA CYS A 323 15.04 4.06 2.35
C CYS A 323 16.24 3.21 2.81
N HIS A 324 17.33 3.86 3.24
CA HIS A 324 18.55 3.18 3.69
C HIS A 324 18.54 2.84 5.18
N THR A 325 17.98 3.70 6.04
CA THR A 325 17.98 3.48 7.50
C THR A 325 16.81 2.63 8.02
N HIS A 326 15.68 2.56 7.30
CA HIS A 326 14.52 1.76 7.71
C HIS A 326 14.18 0.64 6.71
N ILE A 327 13.96 0.95 5.42
CA ILE A 327 13.44 -0.05 4.46
C ILE A 327 14.46 -1.17 4.22
N ILE A 328 15.71 -0.86 3.87
CA ILE A 328 16.73 -1.88 3.59
C ILE A 328 16.98 -2.81 4.81
N PRO A 329 17.19 -2.30 6.04
CA PRO A 329 17.35 -3.16 7.23
C PRO A 329 16.11 -4.00 7.54
N ARG A 330 14.90 -3.44 7.39
CA ARG A 330 13.65 -4.18 7.56
C ARG A 330 13.54 -5.32 6.54
N MET A 331 13.71 -5.03 5.26
CA MET A 331 13.56 -6.03 4.20
C MET A 331 14.62 -7.14 4.30
N LYS A 332 15.86 -6.83 4.71
CA LYS A 332 16.87 -7.85 5.05
C LYS A 332 16.36 -8.78 6.15
N LYS A 333 15.89 -8.26 7.29
CA LYS A 333 15.33 -9.07 8.38
C LYS A 333 14.11 -9.91 7.96
N VAL A 334 13.24 -9.38 7.10
CA VAL A 334 12.12 -10.15 6.52
C VAL A 334 12.64 -11.31 5.66
N ILE A 335 13.57 -11.05 4.74
CA ILE A 335 14.13 -12.07 3.83
C ILE A 335 14.92 -13.13 4.59
N ASP A 336 15.69 -12.74 5.61
CA ASP A 336 16.45 -13.66 6.48
C ASP A 336 15.55 -14.46 7.43
N GLY A 337 14.25 -14.16 7.51
CA GLY A 337 13.28 -14.81 8.41
C GLY A 337 13.45 -14.41 9.88
N THR A 338 14.31 -13.44 10.17
CA THR A 338 14.57 -12.95 11.54
C THR A 338 13.53 -11.93 12.02
N ASP A 339 12.74 -11.35 11.11
CA ASP A 339 11.61 -10.50 11.48
C ASP A 339 10.41 -11.32 12.00
N GLN A 340 10.28 -11.34 13.32
CA GLN A 340 9.21 -12.01 14.06
C GLN A 340 8.03 -11.07 14.41
N GLY A 341 8.05 -9.82 13.91
CA GLY A 341 7.03 -8.81 14.14
C GLY A 341 5.80 -8.92 13.22
N GLY A 342 4.81 -8.08 13.50
CA GLY A 342 3.60 -7.91 12.69
C GLY A 342 2.91 -9.22 12.34
N ILE A 343 2.80 -9.51 11.03
CA ILE A 343 2.03 -10.66 10.53
C ILE A 343 2.83 -11.95 10.39
N SER A 344 4.15 -11.96 10.68
CA SER A 344 5.04 -13.10 10.40
C SER A 344 4.51 -14.43 10.98
N LYS A 345 4.00 -14.42 12.21
CA LYS A 345 3.40 -15.61 12.85
C LYS A 345 2.08 -16.02 12.20
N ALA A 346 1.23 -15.07 11.82
CA ALA A 346 -0.09 -15.32 11.25
C ALA A 346 -0.04 -15.98 9.87
N VAL A 347 1.04 -15.72 9.10
CA VAL A 347 1.27 -16.35 7.79
C VAL A 347 2.33 -17.46 7.80
N ASN A 348 2.84 -17.82 8.99
CA ASN A 348 3.94 -18.78 9.17
C ASN A 348 5.17 -18.47 8.29
N TRP A 349 5.62 -17.21 8.32
CA TRP A 349 6.77 -16.75 7.54
C TRP A 349 8.09 -17.32 8.08
N GLN A 350 8.97 -17.76 7.18
CA GLN A 350 10.23 -18.46 7.51
C GLN A 350 11.45 -17.88 6.74
N GLY A 351 11.32 -16.68 6.19
CA GLY A 351 12.30 -16.09 5.27
C GLY A 351 12.24 -16.68 3.86
N GLY A 352 12.98 -16.06 2.93
CA GLY A 352 13.06 -16.44 1.51
C GLY A 352 12.93 -15.26 0.54
N GLY A 353 13.40 -15.48 -0.69
CA GLY A 353 13.38 -14.48 -1.77
C GLY A 353 14.49 -13.43 -1.69
N GLY A 354 14.28 -12.32 -2.40
CA GLY A 354 15.21 -11.20 -2.47
C GLY A 354 14.58 -9.97 -3.12
N PHE A 355 15.36 -8.90 -3.21
CA PHE A 355 15.02 -7.70 -3.98
C PHE A 355 16.26 -7.13 -4.66
N ARG A 356 16.04 -6.41 -5.76
CA ARG A 356 17.07 -5.56 -6.37
C ARG A 356 16.86 -4.13 -5.90
N TYR A 357 17.95 -3.49 -5.48
CA TYR A 357 17.98 -2.07 -5.19
C TYR A 357 18.37 -1.30 -6.45
N TYR A 358 17.62 -0.25 -6.76
CA TYR A 358 17.85 0.67 -7.87
C TYR A 358 17.91 2.10 -7.33
N ARG A 359 18.62 2.97 -8.05
CA ARG A 359 18.58 4.42 -7.85
C ARG A 359 18.23 5.09 -9.17
N LEU A 360 17.46 6.18 -9.13
CA LEU A 360 17.27 7.03 -10.30
C LEU A 360 18.59 7.74 -10.64
N ALA A 361 19.02 7.59 -11.90
CA ALA A 361 20.16 8.34 -12.41
C ALA A 361 19.77 9.81 -12.63
N PRO A 362 20.72 10.76 -12.52
CA PRO A 362 20.50 12.16 -12.87
C PRO A 362 20.18 12.32 -14.36
N SER A 363 19.80 13.51 -14.81
CA SER A 363 19.57 13.75 -16.24
C SER A 363 20.81 13.45 -17.10
N LEU A 364 20.65 12.60 -18.12
CA LEU A 364 21.76 12.17 -18.98
C LEU A 364 22.37 13.31 -19.81
N LEU A 365 21.56 14.30 -20.18
CA LEU A 365 22.00 15.49 -20.91
C LEU A 365 21.74 16.74 -20.08
N GLU A 366 22.73 17.62 -20.01
CA GLU A 366 22.64 18.97 -19.44
C GLU A 366 22.88 20.01 -20.56
N LYS A 367 22.39 21.24 -20.35
CA LYS A 367 22.72 22.38 -21.23
C LYS A 367 23.98 23.07 -20.73
N ASP A 368 24.94 23.30 -21.62
CA ASP A 368 26.15 24.06 -21.30
C ASP A 368 25.90 25.57 -21.25
N LYS A 369 26.95 26.35 -20.96
CA LYS A 369 26.89 27.82 -20.86
C LYS A 369 26.47 28.52 -22.17
N TRP A 370 26.39 27.80 -23.27
CA TRP A 370 26.04 28.27 -24.60
C TRP A 370 24.76 27.58 -25.14
N ASP A 371 23.96 27.00 -24.24
CA ASP A 371 22.68 26.31 -24.49
C ASP A 371 22.79 25.00 -25.29
N ASN A 372 23.99 24.44 -25.47
CA ASN A 372 24.19 23.18 -26.19
C ASN A 372 23.96 21.97 -25.26
N TRP A 373 23.31 20.94 -25.80
CA TRP A 373 23.15 19.65 -25.11
C TRP A 373 24.48 18.90 -25.04
N VAL A 374 24.95 18.63 -23.82
CA VAL A 374 26.15 17.83 -23.53
C VAL A 374 25.80 16.71 -22.55
N ILE A 375 26.59 15.63 -22.55
CA ILE A 375 26.44 14.55 -21.55
C ILE A 375 26.76 15.15 -20.17
N SER A 376 25.90 14.90 -19.18
CA SER A 376 26.10 15.42 -17.83
C SER A 376 27.40 14.91 -17.20
N LYS A 377 28.07 15.77 -16.44
CA LYS A 377 29.33 15.45 -15.76
C LYS A 377 29.19 14.41 -14.65
N GLU A 378 27.96 14.16 -14.19
CA GLU A 378 27.66 13.13 -13.20
C GLU A 378 27.71 11.71 -13.79
N TYR A 379 27.68 11.59 -15.12
CA TYR A 379 27.77 10.29 -15.81
C TYR A 379 29.22 9.82 -15.98
N ASN A 380 29.55 8.73 -15.29
CA ASN A 380 30.73 7.92 -15.62
C ASN A 380 30.44 6.98 -16.81
N ALA A 381 31.49 6.35 -17.35
CA ALA A 381 31.39 5.48 -18.53
C ALA A 381 30.42 4.29 -18.36
N ALA A 382 30.36 3.68 -17.17
CA ALA A 382 29.46 2.56 -16.89
C ALA A 382 27.99 3.02 -16.81
N MET A 383 27.72 4.18 -16.19
CA MET A 383 26.39 4.79 -16.18
C MET A 383 25.93 5.16 -17.59
N LEU A 384 26.83 5.70 -18.42
CA LEU A 384 26.54 6.06 -19.81
C LEU A 384 26.22 4.81 -20.63
N ALA A 385 27.03 3.76 -20.54
CA ALA A 385 26.78 2.48 -21.20
C ALA A 385 25.46 1.84 -20.76
N ALA A 386 25.16 1.85 -19.45
CA ALA A 386 23.90 1.32 -18.92
C ALA A 386 22.68 2.12 -19.39
N ALA A 387 22.78 3.45 -19.45
CA ALA A 387 21.71 4.31 -19.97
C ALA A 387 21.49 4.10 -21.47
N MET A 388 22.56 4.08 -22.27
CA MET A 388 22.45 3.83 -23.72
C MET A 388 21.89 2.44 -24.03
N ALA A 389 22.32 1.41 -23.28
CA ALA A 389 21.74 0.08 -23.40
C ALA A 389 20.22 0.13 -23.14
N LYS A 390 19.78 0.73 -22.04
CA LYS A 390 18.36 0.86 -21.70
C LYS A 390 17.56 1.65 -22.73
N HIS A 391 18.09 2.76 -23.26
CA HIS A 391 17.40 3.60 -24.26
C HIS A 391 17.23 2.91 -25.63
N GLU A 392 18.13 2.00 -25.99
CA GLU A 392 18.09 1.27 -27.27
C GLU A 392 17.55 -0.16 -27.14
N GLY A 393 17.05 -0.56 -25.95
CA GLY A 393 16.40 -1.86 -25.73
C GLY A 393 17.32 -3.03 -25.37
N PHE A 394 18.58 -2.76 -25.02
CA PHE A 394 19.57 -3.75 -24.60
C PHE A 394 19.60 -3.91 -23.08
N VAL A 395 19.87 -5.13 -22.61
CA VAL A 395 20.19 -5.42 -21.21
C VAL A 395 21.67 -5.11 -20.98
N TYR A 396 21.96 -4.12 -20.14
CA TYR A 396 23.33 -3.84 -19.69
C TYR A 396 23.87 -5.02 -18.88
N ASN A 397 24.94 -5.63 -19.39
CA ASN A 397 25.59 -6.80 -18.84
C ASN A 397 26.99 -6.87 -19.46
N PRO A 398 27.96 -6.08 -18.95
CA PRO A 398 29.29 -6.00 -19.54
C PRO A 398 30.03 -7.33 -19.41
N ASP A 399 30.69 -7.72 -20.49
CA ASP A 399 31.58 -8.88 -20.54
C ASP A 399 32.91 -8.60 -19.81
N GLU A 400 33.44 -9.59 -19.09
CA GLU A 400 34.69 -9.43 -18.31
C GLU A 400 35.94 -9.50 -19.18
N ALA A 401 35.86 -10.09 -20.39
CA ALA A 401 36.98 -10.23 -21.32
C ALA A 401 36.90 -9.27 -22.51
N LEU A 402 35.69 -9.02 -23.05
CA LEU A 402 35.48 -8.19 -24.24
C LEU A 402 34.90 -6.81 -23.89
N TYR A 403 35.78 -5.82 -23.78
CA TYR A 403 35.44 -4.45 -23.35
C TYR A 403 34.31 -3.76 -24.13
N TRP A 404 34.08 -4.18 -25.39
CA TRP A 404 33.04 -3.62 -26.25
C TRP A 404 31.67 -4.30 -26.08
N LYS A 405 31.60 -5.50 -25.52
CA LYS A 405 30.33 -6.20 -25.21
C LYS A 405 29.74 -5.68 -23.90
N GLN A 406 29.29 -4.43 -23.88
CA GLN A 406 28.76 -3.78 -22.65
C GLN A 406 27.30 -4.17 -22.34
N GLY A 407 26.54 -4.62 -23.33
CA GLY A 407 25.18 -5.11 -23.17
C GLY A 407 24.70 -5.90 -24.36
N ARG A 408 23.57 -6.58 -24.21
CA ARG A 408 22.99 -7.49 -25.23
C ARG A 408 21.48 -7.33 -25.37
N SER A 409 20.96 -7.43 -26.59
CA SER A 409 19.51 -7.46 -26.85
C SER A 409 19.04 -8.88 -27.19
N THR A 410 19.81 -9.61 -27.99
CA THR A 410 19.61 -11.03 -28.30
C THR A 410 20.88 -11.82 -27.96
N GLU A 411 20.99 -13.08 -28.38
CA GLU A 411 22.22 -13.87 -28.22
C GLU A 411 23.41 -13.33 -29.03
N LYS A 412 23.16 -12.53 -30.08
CA LYS A 412 24.18 -12.06 -31.03
C LYS A 412 24.23 -10.55 -31.24
N ASP A 413 23.29 -9.80 -30.69
CA ASP A 413 23.21 -8.33 -30.83
C ASP A 413 23.76 -7.64 -29.59
N TYR A 414 24.86 -6.91 -29.76
CA TYR A 414 25.59 -6.22 -28.69
C TYR A 414 25.51 -4.70 -28.81
N ILE A 415 25.75 -4.00 -27.70
CA ILE A 415 25.91 -2.54 -27.67
C ILE A 415 27.27 -2.17 -27.04
N PHE A 416 27.96 -1.21 -27.67
CA PHE A 416 29.15 -0.55 -27.15
C PHE A 416 28.91 0.95 -27.05
N THR A 417 29.30 1.57 -25.94
CA THR A 417 29.17 3.00 -25.70
C THR A 417 30.51 3.59 -25.25
N THR A 418 30.92 4.70 -25.87
CA THR A 418 32.18 5.38 -25.55
C THR A 418 32.14 6.89 -25.83
N THR A 419 32.87 7.66 -25.03
CA THR A 419 33.05 9.10 -25.23
C THR A 419 34.23 9.44 -26.14
N ASN A 420 35.05 8.45 -26.51
CA ASN A 420 36.21 8.61 -27.39
C ASN A 420 35.79 8.87 -28.84
N PHE A 421 36.69 9.49 -29.61
CA PHE A 421 36.55 9.62 -31.06
C PHE A 421 36.84 8.27 -31.74
N ILE A 422 35.93 7.81 -32.60
CA ILE A 422 36.07 6.55 -33.32
C ILE A 422 36.75 6.78 -34.68
N THR A 423 37.92 6.17 -34.87
CA THR A 423 38.62 6.08 -36.15
C THR A 423 38.27 4.78 -36.88
N VAL A 424 38.69 4.68 -38.13
CA VAL A 424 38.48 3.47 -38.95
C VAL A 424 39.24 2.27 -38.37
N GLU A 425 40.50 2.45 -37.96
CA GLU A 425 41.36 1.39 -37.41
C GLU A 425 40.78 0.81 -36.10
N TYR A 426 40.14 1.65 -35.30
CA TYR A 426 39.47 1.22 -34.07
C TYR A 426 38.20 0.39 -34.35
N LEU A 427 37.49 0.71 -35.43
CA LEU A 427 36.33 -0.06 -35.87
C LEU A 427 36.74 -1.42 -36.47
N ASP A 428 37.85 -1.44 -37.21
CA ASP A 428 38.44 -2.66 -37.81
C ASP A 428 38.83 -3.66 -36.72
N GLY A 429 39.53 -3.21 -35.67
CA GLY A 429 39.92 -4.08 -34.55
C GLY A 429 38.73 -4.70 -33.81
N ILE A 430 37.63 -3.96 -33.63
CA ILE A 430 36.39 -4.53 -33.07
C ILE A 430 35.79 -5.56 -34.05
N HIS A 431 35.78 -5.27 -35.35
CA HIS A 431 35.23 -6.20 -36.35
C HIS A 431 36.01 -7.52 -36.44
N GLU A 432 37.34 -7.49 -36.26
CA GLU A 432 38.18 -8.70 -36.19
C GLU A 432 37.90 -9.57 -34.96
N GLU A 433 37.46 -8.97 -33.85
CA GLU A 433 37.02 -9.69 -32.63
C GLU A 433 35.58 -10.23 -32.71
N MET A 434 34.75 -9.73 -33.64
CA MET A 434 33.34 -10.14 -33.77
C MET A 434 33.20 -11.55 -34.37
N ALA A 435 32.34 -12.38 -33.77
CA ALA A 435 32.05 -13.71 -34.31
C ALA A 435 31.07 -13.65 -35.51
N PRO A 436 31.08 -14.65 -36.41
CA PRO A 436 30.18 -14.67 -37.56
C PRO A 436 28.68 -14.57 -37.22
N GLY A 437 28.06 -13.51 -37.72
CA GLY A 437 26.65 -13.19 -37.49
C GLY A 437 26.36 -12.46 -36.17
N GLU A 438 27.37 -11.95 -35.47
CA GLU A 438 27.17 -10.92 -34.44
C GLU A 438 26.83 -9.56 -35.06
N SER A 439 26.05 -8.75 -34.35
CA SER A 439 25.82 -7.34 -34.69
C SER A 439 26.21 -6.43 -33.52
N LEU A 440 26.58 -5.19 -33.84
CA LEU A 440 27.02 -4.20 -32.86
C LEU A 440 26.36 -2.85 -33.10
N LEU A 441 25.71 -2.31 -32.06
CA LEU A 441 25.33 -0.91 -31.98
C LEU A 441 26.42 -0.12 -31.25
N LEU A 442 27.10 0.79 -31.96
CA LEU A 442 28.16 1.64 -31.40
C LEU A 442 27.63 3.05 -31.16
N CYS A 443 27.48 3.42 -29.89
CA CYS A 443 27.05 4.74 -29.45
C CYS A 443 28.27 5.59 -29.05
N CYS A 444 28.56 6.66 -29.78
CA CYS A 444 29.73 7.51 -29.49
C CYS A 444 29.43 9.01 -29.54
N LYS A 445 30.33 9.81 -28.98
CA LYS A 445 30.26 11.28 -29.07
C LYS A 445 30.59 11.79 -30.47
N SER A 446 31.55 11.17 -31.14
CA SER A 446 32.04 11.57 -32.46
C SER A 446 32.79 10.43 -33.16
N TYR A 447 32.73 10.41 -34.49
CA TYR A 447 33.38 9.40 -35.33
C TYR A 447 33.81 10.01 -36.66
N GLN A 448 34.80 9.39 -37.31
CA GLN A 448 35.25 9.72 -38.68
C GLN A 448 34.22 9.25 -39.71
N GLU A 449 33.83 10.10 -40.68
CA GLU A 449 32.69 9.82 -41.58
C GLU A 449 32.75 8.46 -42.30
N ALA A 450 33.96 8.01 -42.65
CA ALA A 450 34.22 6.70 -43.26
C ALA A 450 33.79 5.48 -42.40
N CYS A 451 33.48 5.68 -41.10
CA CYS A 451 33.00 4.63 -40.20
C CYS A 451 31.49 4.38 -40.28
N ALA A 452 30.69 5.27 -40.89
CA ALA A 452 29.22 5.19 -40.84
C ALA A 452 28.65 3.93 -41.51
N ASP A 453 29.16 3.61 -42.71
CA ASP A 453 28.65 2.54 -43.58
C ASP A 453 29.71 1.47 -43.88
N ARG A 454 30.76 1.37 -43.04
CA ARG A 454 31.93 0.51 -43.32
C ARG A 454 31.62 -0.98 -43.23
N TYR A 455 30.83 -1.39 -42.25
CA TYR A 455 30.49 -2.78 -41.98
C TYR A 455 28.97 -2.93 -41.80
N PRO A 456 28.29 -3.84 -42.53
CA PRO A 456 26.85 -4.02 -42.41
C PRO A 456 26.42 -4.61 -41.05
N SER A 457 27.36 -5.17 -40.28
CA SER A 457 27.12 -5.68 -38.93
C SER A 457 27.32 -4.64 -37.82
N ILE A 458 27.83 -3.43 -38.12
CA ILE A 458 28.09 -2.40 -37.11
C ILE A 458 27.33 -1.11 -37.44
N THR A 459 26.42 -0.70 -36.57
CA THR A 459 25.66 0.55 -36.69
C THR A 459 26.26 1.61 -35.76
N VAL A 460 26.76 2.72 -36.30
CA VAL A 460 27.33 3.82 -35.49
C VAL A 460 26.32 4.95 -35.30
N LYS A 461 26.07 5.39 -34.05
CA LYS A 461 25.15 6.50 -33.71
C LYS A 461 25.84 7.56 -32.84
N LYS A 462 25.47 8.84 -33.06
CA LYS A 462 25.99 9.99 -32.27
C LYS A 462 25.10 10.34 -31.08
N ILE A 463 25.71 10.49 -29.91
CA ILE A 463 25.15 11.13 -28.71
C ILE A 463 25.49 12.63 -28.79
N PRO A 464 24.55 13.58 -28.57
CA PRO A 464 23.19 13.42 -28.05
C PRO A 464 22.11 13.15 -29.10
N ASN A 465 22.40 13.29 -30.40
CA ASN A 465 21.38 13.36 -31.47
C ASN A 465 20.39 12.19 -31.49
N MET A 466 20.80 10.98 -31.09
CA MET A 466 19.91 9.81 -31.03
C MET A 466 18.89 9.83 -29.88
N LEU A 467 19.05 10.72 -28.90
CA LEU A 467 18.20 10.86 -27.71
C LEU A 467 17.26 12.08 -27.77
N LEU A 468 17.66 13.12 -28.51
CA LEU A 468 16.86 14.35 -28.66
C LEU A 468 15.49 14.03 -29.28
N GLY A 469 14.42 14.54 -28.65
CA GLY A 469 13.04 14.27 -29.05
C GLY A 469 12.45 12.94 -28.57
N ARG A 470 13.24 12.06 -27.93
CA ARG A 470 12.74 10.82 -27.29
C ARG A 470 12.57 10.95 -25.78
N CYS A 471 13.27 11.87 -25.15
CA CYS A 471 13.25 12.10 -23.71
C CYS A 471 13.26 13.61 -23.40
N GLU A 472 12.74 13.97 -22.23
CA GLU A 472 12.95 15.28 -21.62
C GLU A 472 14.21 15.22 -20.74
N PHE A 473 14.92 16.36 -20.63
CA PHE A 473 16.19 16.47 -19.93
C PHE A 473 16.24 17.76 -19.10
N GLY A 474 16.97 17.75 -17.99
CA GLY A 474 17.12 18.89 -17.08
C GLY A 474 15.86 19.23 -16.27
N ARG A 475 15.06 18.23 -15.91
CA ARG A 475 13.88 18.34 -15.04
C ARG A 475 13.97 17.30 -13.93
N ASP A 476 14.61 17.69 -12.83
CA ASP A 476 14.93 16.80 -11.70
C ASP A 476 14.24 17.27 -10.38
N ASP A 477 13.39 18.29 -10.44
CA ASP A 477 12.85 19.09 -9.32
C ASP A 477 11.40 18.73 -8.88
N TYR A 478 10.99 17.48 -9.07
CA TYR A 478 9.61 17.01 -8.77
C TYR A 478 9.34 16.58 -7.32
N SER A 479 10.33 16.75 -6.43
CA SER A 479 10.27 16.28 -5.05
C SER A 479 9.24 17.05 -4.21
N LEU A 480 8.48 16.32 -3.40
CA LEU A 480 7.50 16.87 -2.43
C LEU A 480 8.13 17.76 -1.34
N ASN A 481 9.45 17.76 -1.19
CA ASN A 481 10.18 18.65 -0.29
C ASN A 481 10.55 19.94 -1.04
N ILE A 482 9.80 21.02 -0.85
CA ILE A 482 10.10 22.32 -1.48
C ILE A 482 11.17 23.07 -0.68
N ALA A 483 12.41 22.63 -0.81
CA ALA A 483 13.57 23.33 -0.28
C ALA A 483 13.92 24.55 -1.16
N ASN A 484 13.02 25.54 -1.25
CA ASN A 484 13.26 26.96 -1.57
C ASN A 484 11.93 27.74 -1.67
N MET A 485 11.52 28.42 -0.60
CA MET A 485 10.62 29.58 -0.73
C MET A 485 11.45 30.81 -1.12
N PRO A 486 10.97 31.67 -2.05
CA PRO A 486 11.50 33.03 -2.19
C PRO A 486 11.38 33.76 -0.85
N VAL A 487 12.45 34.43 -0.42
CA VAL A 487 12.39 35.26 0.78
C VAL A 487 11.57 36.52 0.45
N ASP A 488 10.38 36.63 1.03
CA ASP A 488 9.58 37.85 0.95
C ASP A 488 10.35 39.00 1.60
N LEU A 489 10.72 40.02 0.80
CA LEU A 489 11.57 41.12 1.22
C LEU A 489 10.82 42.25 1.96
N ASP A 490 9.50 42.12 2.14
CA ASP A 490 8.67 43.10 2.86
C ASP A 490 8.10 42.53 4.16
N ASN A 491 8.96 42.44 5.18
CA ASN A 491 8.51 42.47 6.58
C ASN A 491 9.32 43.52 7.34
N ARG A 492 8.80 44.76 7.34
CA ARG A 492 9.34 45.85 8.16
C ARG A 492 9.04 45.57 9.63
N GLU A 493 10.08 45.66 10.44
CA GLU A 493 10.04 45.39 11.88
C GLU A 493 8.93 46.20 12.59
N VAL A 494 8.03 45.50 13.29
CA VAL A 494 7.21 46.11 14.35
C VAL A 494 7.78 45.64 15.68
N VAL A 495 8.61 46.49 16.28
CA VAL A 495 9.25 46.22 17.57
C VAL A 495 8.21 46.28 18.69
N ALA A 496 7.99 45.16 19.37
CA ALA A 496 7.23 45.08 20.61
C ALA A 496 8.17 44.76 21.80
N VAL A 497 7.99 45.47 22.91
CA VAL A 497 9.01 45.57 23.97
C VAL A 497 8.83 44.51 25.06
N GLY A 498 9.84 43.64 25.18
CA GLY A 498 10.46 43.15 26.42
C GLY A 498 9.62 42.56 27.58
N SER A 499 9.82 41.26 27.84
CA SER A 499 9.96 40.73 29.22
C SER A 499 10.84 39.46 29.22
N GLU A 500 11.78 39.35 30.15
CA GLU A 500 12.77 38.25 30.20
C GLU A 500 12.23 36.95 30.84
N PRO A 501 12.77 35.76 30.48
CA PRO A 501 12.34 34.48 31.04
C PRO A 501 13.11 34.06 32.30
N VAL A 502 12.38 33.74 33.37
CA VAL A 502 12.95 33.16 34.60
C VAL A 502 13.25 31.67 34.41
N LYS A 503 14.55 31.30 34.44
CA LYS A 503 15.00 29.90 34.55
C LYS A 503 14.73 29.37 35.94
N ASN A 504 14.22 28.14 36.06
CA ASN A 504 14.14 27.44 37.35
C ASN A 504 14.57 25.98 37.24
N SER A 505 15.74 25.65 37.80
CA SER A 505 16.29 24.30 37.88
C SER A 505 15.84 23.62 39.18
N ARG A 506 15.25 22.42 39.08
CA ARG A 506 14.89 21.63 40.28
C ARG A 506 16.06 20.76 40.74
N ARG A 507 16.53 20.99 41.98
CA ARG A 507 17.38 20.06 42.74
C ARG A 507 16.59 19.50 43.93
N LYS A 508 16.83 18.23 44.27
CA LYS A 508 16.17 17.50 45.37
C LYS A 508 16.53 18.08 46.75
N VAL A 509 15.55 18.10 47.67
CA VAL A 509 15.75 17.85 49.10
C VAL A 509 14.59 16.96 49.60
N SER A 510 14.87 16.08 50.55
CA SER A 510 13.94 15.11 51.13
C SER A 510 13.38 15.57 52.49
N LYS A 511 12.24 15.01 52.90
CA LYS A 511 12.09 14.35 54.22
C LYS A 511 10.82 13.50 54.30
N ASN A 512 10.93 12.37 54.99
CA ASN A 512 9.81 11.50 55.36
C ASN A 512 8.99 12.13 56.48
N GLN A 513 7.66 11.91 56.49
CA GLN A 513 7.05 11.05 57.51
C GLN A 513 5.63 10.60 57.13
N SER A 514 5.39 9.28 57.24
CA SER A 514 4.09 8.61 57.39
C SER A 514 3.59 8.75 58.85
N THR A 515 2.35 8.47 59.30
CA THR A 515 1.51 7.24 59.32
C THR A 515 0.16 7.59 60.02
N LEU A 516 -1.00 6.93 59.91
CA LEU A 516 -1.68 5.97 59.00
C LEU A 516 -3.19 5.89 59.43
N PHE A 517 -4.06 5.18 58.69
CA PHE A 517 -5.49 4.89 59.00
C PHE A 517 -6.46 6.11 58.99
N ASP A 518 -7.76 5.99 58.66
CA ASP A 518 -8.61 4.80 58.53
C ASP A 518 -9.59 4.86 57.34
N GLU A 519 -10.13 3.71 56.94
CA GLU A 519 -11.21 3.60 55.94
C GLU A 519 -12.59 3.45 56.61
N GLY A 520 -13.62 3.99 55.95
CA GLY A 520 -14.96 3.37 55.90
C GLY A 520 -16.00 3.81 56.95
N GLY A 521 -17.28 3.64 56.59
CA GLY A 521 -18.38 3.59 57.55
C GLY A 521 -19.55 4.53 57.30
N GLU A 522 -20.56 4.01 56.61
CA GLU A 522 -21.92 4.51 56.40
C GLU A 522 -22.61 5.23 57.59
N ALA A 523 -23.52 6.16 57.26
CA ALA A 523 -24.98 6.03 57.47
C ALA A 523 -25.68 7.33 57.94
N ALA A 524 -26.91 7.53 57.42
CA ALA A 524 -28.00 8.38 57.95
C ALA A 524 -27.70 9.89 58.14
N ASP A 525 -28.60 10.85 57.96
CA ASP A 525 -30.00 10.97 57.52
C ASP A 525 -30.31 12.48 57.66
N THR A 526 -31.48 12.93 57.17
CA THR A 526 -32.19 14.20 57.39
C THR A 526 -32.08 15.29 56.32
N GLY A 527 -33.24 15.81 55.92
CA GLY A 527 -33.39 17.25 55.68
C GLY A 527 -33.73 17.74 54.27
N ASP A 528 -34.86 17.31 53.71
CA ASP A 528 -35.94 18.15 53.13
C ASP A 528 -35.61 19.46 52.33
N ARG A 529 -36.32 19.63 51.18
CA ARG A 529 -36.72 20.91 50.51
C ARG A 529 -35.65 21.70 49.70
N ASP A 530 -35.98 22.45 48.63
CA ASP A 530 -37.25 22.70 47.91
C ASP A 530 -37.00 23.11 46.43
N GLU A 531 -38.04 22.99 45.59
CA GLU A 531 -38.42 23.79 44.39
C GLU A 531 -37.44 24.13 43.21
N ASN A 532 -37.67 23.45 42.06
CA ASN A 532 -38.05 23.94 40.71
C ASN A 532 -38.00 25.46 40.33
N PRO A 533 -38.08 25.89 39.04
CA PRO A 533 -37.67 25.31 37.73
C PRO A 533 -36.94 26.33 36.79
N GLU A 534 -36.82 25.97 35.50
CA GLU A 534 -37.06 26.85 34.32
C GLU A 534 -35.99 27.87 33.86
N ARG A 535 -35.33 27.61 32.71
CA ARG A 535 -35.68 28.20 31.39
C ARG A 535 -34.72 27.86 30.23
N GLU A 536 -35.29 27.19 29.23
CA GLU A 536 -34.95 27.32 27.80
C GLU A 536 -35.62 28.62 27.24
N PRO A 537 -35.35 29.10 26.01
CA PRO A 537 -34.99 28.35 24.78
C PRO A 537 -33.60 28.64 24.18
#